data_AF-A0A5J5TZV0-F1
#
_entry.id   AF-A0A5J5TZV0-F1
#
_cell.length_a   1.000
_cell.length_b   1.000
_cell.length_c   1.000
_cell.angle_alpha   90.00
_cell.angle_beta   90.00
_cell.angle_gamma   90.00
#
_symmetry.space_group_name_H-M   'P 1'
#
loop_
_entity.id
_entity.type
_entity.pdbx_description
1 polymer ?
#
loop_
_entity_poly.entity_id
_entity_poly.type
_entity_poly.pdbx_seq_one_letter_code
_entity_poly.pdbx_strand_id
1 'polypeptide(L)'
;MPSQNPEPEQSPDPKTLKDPEPKQPSEEPPNQEPKVEGEGEEEEEEEGECGFCLFMKAGGCKESFVGWENCIREAEENKEDIVEKCFEATSALKKCMEAHADYYEPILRAEKKAEEQAIIELEKEKEEEGLGAQEDSKDLLNKSDG
;
A
#
# COMPACT_ATOMS: atom_id res chain seq x y z
N MET A 1 29.26 -50.15 -10.22
CA MET A 1 29.60 -49.64 -11.57
C MET A 1 28.93 -48.27 -11.70
N PRO A 2 29.67 -47.20 -11.99
CA PRO A 2 29.13 -45.84 -12.15
C PRO A 2 28.88 -45.53 -13.63
N SER A 3 27.80 -44.81 -13.93
CA SER A 3 27.50 -44.11 -15.21
C SER A 3 25.98 -44.00 -15.34
N GLN A 4 25.35 -42.89 -15.72
CA GLN A 4 25.82 -41.67 -16.34
C GLN A 4 24.79 -40.57 -16.06
N ASN A 5 25.31 -39.40 -15.71
CA ASN A 5 24.66 -38.10 -15.82
C ASN A 5 24.47 -37.78 -17.32
N PRO A 6 23.42 -37.03 -17.70
CA PRO A 6 23.54 -36.13 -18.82
C PRO A 6 23.31 -34.68 -18.35
N GLU A 7 24.36 -33.88 -18.47
CA GLU A 7 24.31 -32.41 -18.51
C GLU A 7 24.21 -31.94 -19.99
N PRO A 8 24.11 -30.64 -20.31
CA PRO A 8 23.02 -30.06 -21.10
C PRO A 8 23.51 -29.50 -22.44
N GLU A 9 22.65 -29.38 -23.45
CA GLU A 9 23.07 -28.74 -24.71
C GLU A 9 21.95 -27.89 -25.32
N GLN A 10 22.36 -26.67 -25.67
CA GLN A 10 21.84 -25.76 -26.70
C GLN A 10 20.80 -24.69 -26.31
N SER A 11 21.37 -23.56 -25.88
CA SER A 11 20.96 -22.21 -26.29
C SER A 11 20.74 -22.08 -27.80
N PRO A 12 19.86 -21.17 -28.25
CA PRO A 12 20.03 -20.48 -29.52
C PRO A 12 20.45 -19.03 -29.30
N ASP A 13 21.63 -18.70 -29.85
CA ASP A 13 22.19 -17.35 -29.98
C ASP A 13 21.58 -16.56 -31.17
N PRO A 14 21.78 -15.23 -31.20
CA PRO A 14 20.90 -14.24 -31.80
C PRO A 14 21.19 -13.94 -33.28
N LYS A 15 20.15 -13.55 -34.02
CA LYS A 15 20.28 -12.83 -35.30
C LYS A 15 19.52 -11.50 -35.17
N THR A 16 20.19 -10.35 -35.03
CA THR A 16 20.93 -9.57 -36.04
C THR A 16 20.04 -8.58 -36.80
N LEU A 17 20.35 -7.29 -36.53
CA LEU A 17 20.29 -6.12 -37.41
C LEU A 17 18.90 -5.52 -37.76
N LYS A 18 18.57 -4.36 -37.16
CA LYS A 18 18.93 -3.03 -37.73
C LYS A 18 18.40 -1.87 -36.89
N ASP A 19 19.36 -1.13 -36.35
CA ASP A 19 19.28 0.27 -35.94
C ASP A 19 18.88 1.20 -37.11
N PRO A 20 18.20 2.31 -36.82
CA PRO A 20 18.57 3.57 -37.46
C PRO A 20 18.79 4.73 -36.48
N GLU A 21 20.05 5.15 -36.43
CA GLU A 21 20.67 6.37 -35.89
C GLU A 21 19.97 7.67 -36.38
N PRO A 22 20.10 8.80 -35.64
CA PRO A 22 19.11 9.86 -35.56
C PRO A 22 19.32 10.95 -36.62
N LYS A 23 18.23 11.65 -36.93
CA LYS A 23 18.28 12.92 -37.66
C LYS A 23 17.45 13.98 -36.95
N GLN A 24 18.13 14.87 -36.24
CA GLN A 24 17.68 16.27 -36.15
C GLN A 24 17.87 16.92 -37.54
N PRO A 25 17.03 17.91 -37.88
CA PRO A 25 17.50 19.28 -37.71
C PRO A 25 16.49 20.20 -37.01
N SER A 26 17.09 21.22 -36.43
CA SER A 26 16.58 22.38 -35.72
C SER A 26 15.52 23.21 -36.48
N GLU A 27 14.80 24.01 -35.69
CA GLU A 27 14.16 25.32 -35.96
C GLU A 27 12.63 25.39 -35.74
N GLU A 28 12.23 26.35 -34.90
CA GLU A 28 10.89 26.67 -34.37
C GLU A 28 10.33 27.95 -35.09
N PRO A 29 9.13 28.49 -34.75
CA PRO A 29 7.77 28.22 -35.29
C PRO A 29 7.21 29.41 -36.15
N PRO A 30 5.90 29.45 -36.55
CA PRO A 30 4.90 30.06 -35.65
C PRO A 30 3.44 29.54 -35.78
N ASN A 31 2.75 29.60 -34.63
CA ASN A 31 1.41 30.16 -34.45
C ASN A 31 0.26 29.66 -35.38
N GLN A 32 -0.61 28.83 -34.81
CA GLN A 32 -2.06 28.92 -35.03
C GLN A 32 -2.80 28.12 -33.96
N GLU A 33 -3.53 28.84 -33.13
CA GLU A 33 -4.49 28.32 -32.15
C GLU A 33 -5.69 27.73 -32.88
N PRO A 34 -6.23 26.58 -32.44
CA PRO A 34 -7.64 26.35 -32.53
C PRO A 34 -8.22 26.19 -31.13
N LYS A 35 -9.06 27.16 -30.80
CA LYS A 35 -10.05 27.11 -29.72
C LYS A 35 -10.94 25.88 -29.94
N VAL A 36 -10.83 24.86 -29.09
CA VAL A 36 -11.83 23.80 -28.95
C VAL A 36 -12.41 23.92 -27.54
N GLU A 37 -13.60 24.50 -27.49
CA GLU A 37 -14.55 24.34 -26.39
C GLU A 37 -15.35 23.06 -26.66
N GLY A 38 -15.70 22.34 -25.57
CA GLY A 38 -16.50 21.12 -25.60
C GLY A 38 -15.63 19.89 -25.38
N GLU A 39 -15.96 18.94 -24.52
CA GLU A 39 -17.08 18.71 -23.61
C GLU A 39 -16.53 17.62 -22.65
N GLY A 40 -17.07 17.52 -21.44
CA GLY A 40 -16.54 16.63 -20.41
C GLY A 40 -16.34 15.20 -20.89
N GLU A 41 -15.09 14.75 -20.90
CA GLU A 41 -14.76 13.37 -20.58
C GLU A 41 -14.51 13.37 -19.07
N GLU A 42 -15.53 12.98 -18.31
CA GLU A 42 -15.25 12.22 -17.10
C GLU A 42 -14.42 11.03 -17.61
N GLU A 43 -13.10 11.10 -17.43
CA GLU A 43 -12.27 9.90 -17.47
C GLU A 43 -12.92 8.96 -16.49
N GLU A 44 -13.67 7.99 -17.02
CA GLU A 44 -14.05 6.78 -16.32
C GLU A 44 -12.69 6.18 -15.93
N GLU A 45 -12.23 6.53 -14.73
CA GLU A 45 -11.01 5.99 -14.15
C GLU A 45 -11.16 4.48 -14.30
N GLU A 46 -10.41 3.90 -15.23
CA GLU A 46 -10.31 2.46 -15.34
C GLU A 46 -9.77 2.04 -13.98
N GLU A 47 -10.67 1.58 -13.12
CA GLU A 47 -10.41 1.24 -11.71
C GLU A 47 -9.54 -0.02 -11.76
N GLY A 48 -8.27 0.18 -12.10
CA GLY A 48 -7.28 -0.86 -12.24
C GLY A 48 -7.21 -1.61 -10.93
N GLU A 49 -7.36 -2.93 -10.98
CA GLU A 49 -7.48 -3.72 -9.78
C GLU A 49 -6.28 -3.45 -8.85
N CYS A 50 -6.57 -2.93 -7.65
CA CYS A 50 -5.57 -2.56 -6.67
C CYS A 50 -4.57 -3.72 -6.48
N GLY A 51 -3.27 -3.44 -6.63
CA GLY A 51 -2.23 -4.48 -6.57
C GLY A 51 -2.24 -5.29 -5.26
N PHE A 52 -2.67 -4.67 -4.16
CA PHE A 52 -2.91 -5.35 -2.89
C PHE A 52 -4.12 -6.30 -2.97
N CYS A 53 -5.25 -5.85 -3.53
CA CYS A 53 -6.43 -6.71 -3.71
C CYS A 53 -6.10 -7.93 -4.59
N LEU A 54 -5.35 -7.73 -5.68
CA LEU A 54 -4.85 -8.82 -6.53
C LEU A 54 -4.02 -9.83 -5.75
N PHE A 55 -3.05 -9.35 -4.96
CA PHE A 55 -2.22 -10.20 -4.12
C PHE A 55 -3.07 -10.98 -3.09
N MET A 56 -3.96 -10.29 -2.38
CA MET A 56 -4.79 -10.92 -1.35
C MET A 56 -5.70 -12.00 -1.93
N LYS A 57 -6.29 -11.75 -3.10
CA LYS A 57 -7.18 -12.70 -3.80
C LYS A 57 -6.43 -13.87 -4.46
N ALA A 58 -5.12 -13.75 -4.72
CA ALA A 58 -4.31 -14.83 -5.30
C ALA A 58 -3.82 -15.84 -4.24
N GLY A 59 -3.85 -15.49 -2.96
CA GLY A 59 -3.42 -16.37 -1.86
C GLY A 59 -4.52 -17.24 -1.25
N GLY A 60 -4.14 -18.03 -0.24
CA GLY A 60 -5.04 -18.97 0.45
C GLY A 60 -6.18 -18.32 1.25
N CYS A 61 -6.12 -17.01 1.49
CA CYS A 61 -7.10 -16.27 2.27
C CYS A 61 -8.09 -15.46 1.42
N LYS A 62 -8.20 -15.74 0.12
CA LYS A 62 -9.12 -15.05 -0.80
C LYS A 62 -10.54 -14.90 -0.24
N GLU A 63 -11.14 -15.99 0.25
CA GLU A 63 -12.53 -15.96 0.74
C GLU A 63 -12.69 -15.08 1.98
N SER A 64 -11.73 -15.14 2.91
CA SER A 64 -11.70 -14.25 4.07
C SER A 64 -11.52 -12.79 3.67
N PHE A 65 -10.69 -12.53 2.66
CA PHE A 65 -10.44 -11.19 2.14
C PHE A 65 -11.68 -10.59 1.46
N VAL A 66 -12.33 -11.34 0.58
CA VAL A 66 -13.59 -10.90 -0.06
C VAL A 66 -14.70 -10.68 0.97
N GLY A 67 -14.79 -11.53 1.99
CA GLY A 67 -15.72 -11.33 3.10
C GLY A 67 -15.46 -10.02 3.87
N TRP A 68 -14.19 -9.68 4.08
CA TRP A 68 -13.79 -8.40 4.68
C TRP A 68 -14.10 -7.20 3.76
N GLU A 69 -13.76 -7.27 2.46
CA GLU A 69 -14.10 -6.22 1.48
C GLU A 69 -15.61 -5.95 1.42
N ASN A 70 -16.43 -7.01 1.44
CA ASN A 70 -17.89 -6.87 1.48
C ASN A 70 -18.37 -6.21 2.78
N CYS A 71 -17.78 -6.56 3.93
CA CYS A 71 -18.12 -5.91 5.18
C CYS A 71 -17.80 -4.41 5.17
N ILE A 72 -16.63 -4.02 4.63
CA ILE A 72 -16.25 -2.61 4.48
C ILE A 72 -17.27 -1.88 3.60
N ARG A 73 -17.59 -2.45 2.43
CA ARG A 73 -18.57 -1.86 1.52
C ARG A 73 -19.93 -1.66 2.20
N GLU A 74 -20.42 -2.66 2.93
CA GLU A 74 -21.65 -2.54 3.71
C GLU A 74 -21.56 -1.43 4.78
N ALA A 75 -20.44 -1.34 5.50
CA ALA A 75 -20.25 -0.32 6.53
C ALA A 75 -20.21 1.09 5.92
N GLU A 76 -19.55 1.27 4.77
CA GLU A 76 -19.51 2.53 4.03
C GLU A 76 -20.89 2.94 3.51
N GLU A 77 -21.62 2.02 2.88
CA GLU A 77 -22.98 2.24 2.39
C GLU A 77 -23.94 2.65 3.51
N ASN A 78 -23.82 2.01 4.68
CA ASN A 78 -24.66 2.28 5.84
C ASN A 78 -24.12 3.41 6.75
N LYS A 79 -22.94 3.97 6.46
CA LYS A 79 -22.23 4.97 7.28
C LYS A 79 -21.98 4.53 8.72
N GLU A 80 -21.61 3.26 8.88
CA GLU A 80 -21.23 2.64 10.15
C GLU A 80 -19.73 2.79 10.40
N ASP A 81 -19.31 2.66 11.66
CA ASP A 81 -17.88 2.58 11.98
C ASP A 81 -17.32 1.24 11.48
N ILE A 82 -16.41 1.31 10.50
CA ILE A 82 -15.83 0.14 9.84
C ILE A 82 -15.05 -0.73 10.84
N VAL A 83 -14.34 -0.10 11.78
CA VAL A 83 -13.51 -0.83 12.75
C VAL A 83 -14.40 -1.67 13.65
N GLU A 84 -15.48 -1.09 14.17
CA GLU A 84 -16.44 -1.81 15.02
C GLU A 84 -17.22 -2.86 14.22
N LYS A 85 -17.80 -2.48 13.07
CA LYS A 85 -18.66 -3.36 12.25
C LYS A 85 -17.90 -4.55 11.69
N CYS A 86 -16.65 -4.33 11.25
CA CYS A 86 -15.85 -5.32 10.54
C CYS A 86 -14.71 -5.90 11.39
N PHE A 87 -14.72 -5.70 12.71
CA PHE A 87 -13.71 -6.24 13.61
C PHE A 87 -13.53 -7.75 13.46
N GLU A 88 -14.63 -8.51 13.46
CA GLU A 88 -14.60 -9.98 13.34
C GLU A 88 -14.11 -10.43 11.97
N ALA A 89 -14.52 -9.75 10.89
CA ALA A 89 -14.05 -10.04 9.54
C ALA A 89 -12.56 -9.76 9.38
N THR A 90 -12.09 -8.63 9.93
CA THR A 90 -10.67 -8.24 9.94
C THR A 90 -9.85 -9.24 10.77
N SER A 91 -10.37 -9.66 11.92
CA SER A 91 -9.73 -10.66 12.79
C SER A 91 -9.65 -12.03 12.11
N ALA A 92 -10.68 -12.45 11.40
CA ALA A 92 -10.69 -13.70 10.65
C ALA A 92 -9.68 -13.67 9.49
N LEU A 93 -9.61 -12.54 8.77
CA LEU A 93 -8.63 -12.32 7.71
C LEU A 93 -7.20 -12.40 8.24
N LYS A 94 -6.89 -11.66 9.32
CA LYS A 94 -5.56 -11.69 9.95
C LYS A 94 -5.15 -13.09 10.39
N LYS A 95 -6.03 -13.82 11.08
CA LYS A 95 -5.78 -15.21 11.51
C LYS A 95 -5.50 -16.13 10.32
N CYS A 96 -6.22 -15.95 9.21
CA CYS A 96 -5.94 -16.69 7.99
C CYS A 96 -4.55 -16.36 7.45
N MET A 97 -4.20 -15.07 7.34
CA MET A 97 -2.89 -14.64 6.84
C MET A 97 -1.74 -15.18 7.70
N GLU A 98 -1.89 -15.17 9.02
CA GLU A 98 -0.92 -15.75 9.97
C GLU A 98 -0.76 -17.27 9.78
N ALA A 99 -1.86 -17.98 9.51
CA ALA A 99 -1.81 -19.42 9.21
C ALA A 99 -1.16 -19.74 7.84
N HIS A 100 -1.16 -18.76 6.92
CA HIS A 100 -0.56 -18.81 5.59
C HIS A 100 0.62 -17.84 5.46
N ALA A 101 1.41 -17.71 6.54
CA ALA A 101 2.45 -16.70 6.65
C ALA A 101 3.56 -16.84 5.59
N ASP A 102 3.76 -18.01 4.99
CA ASP A 102 4.70 -18.22 3.89
C ASP A 102 4.36 -17.40 2.64
N TYR A 103 3.06 -17.25 2.35
CA TYR A 103 2.57 -16.39 1.28
C TYR A 103 2.47 -14.93 1.73
N TYR A 104 1.89 -14.67 2.92
CA TYR A 104 1.56 -13.33 3.39
C TYR A 104 2.68 -12.61 4.15
N GLU A 105 3.90 -13.19 4.22
CA GLU A 105 5.04 -12.67 4.98
C GLU A 105 5.32 -11.16 4.77
N PRO A 106 5.32 -10.62 3.53
CA PRO A 106 5.63 -9.22 3.32
C PRO A 106 4.64 -8.28 4.00
N ILE A 107 3.37 -8.65 4.03
CA ILE A 107 2.32 -7.85 4.67
C ILE A 107 2.42 -7.97 6.19
N LEU A 108 2.54 -9.21 6.71
CA LEU A 108 2.64 -9.45 8.15
C LEU A 108 3.87 -8.74 8.77
N ARG A 109 4.99 -8.68 8.03
CA ARG A 109 6.17 -7.92 8.45
C ARG A 109 5.90 -6.42 8.50
N ALA A 110 5.21 -5.88 7.49
CA ALA A 110 4.87 -4.47 7.42
C ALA A 110 3.90 -4.09 8.56
N GLU A 111 2.89 -4.91 8.82
CA GLU A 111 1.95 -4.74 9.95
C GLU A 111 2.68 -4.71 11.29
N LYS A 112 3.55 -5.70 11.56
CA LYS A 112 4.33 -5.74 12.81
C LYS A 112 5.20 -4.51 13.00
N LYS A 113 5.83 -4.02 11.93
CA LYS A 113 6.64 -2.80 11.98
C LYS A 113 5.77 -1.57 12.26
N ALA A 114 4.61 -1.46 11.63
CA ALA A 114 3.68 -0.36 11.87
C ALA A 114 3.15 -0.36 13.31
N GLU A 115 2.81 -1.53 13.85
CA GLU A 115 2.41 -1.70 15.25
C GLU A 115 3.52 -1.24 16.22
N GLU A 116 4.76 -1.69 16.01
CA GLU A 116 5.90 -1.27 16.81
C GLU A 116 6.13 0.25 16.76
N GLN A 117 5.99 0.88 15.59
CA GLN A 117 6.11 2.34 15.47
C GLN A 117 4.98 3.06 16.23
N ALA A 118 3.74 2.61 16.09
CA ALA A 118 2.60 3.21 16.78
C ALA A 118 2.76 3.14 18.30
N ILE A 119 3.27 2.02 18.84
CA ILE A 119 3.56 1.89 20.28
C ILE A 119 4.62 2.91 20.71
N ILE A 120 5.72 3.04 19.95
CA ILE A 120 6.78 4.01 20.26
C ILE A 120 6.26 5.45 20.23
N GLU A 121 5.40 5.79 19.28
CA GLU A 121 4.79 7.11 19.17
C GLU A 121 3.88 7.40 20.37
N LEU A 122 3.00 6.47 20.73
CA LEU A 122 2.13 6.58 21.91
C LEU A 122 2.92 6.73 23.21
N GLU A 123 4.05 6.03 23.34
CA GLU A 123 4.94 6.16 24.50
C GLU A 123 5.57 7.55 24.58
N LYS A 124 6.04 8.10 23.46
CA LYS A 124 6.61 9.45 23.41
C LYS A 124 5.57 10.52 23.72
N GLU A 125 4.38 10.43 23.13
CA GLU A 125 3.28 11.36 23.41
C GLU A 125 2.95 11.39 24.91
N LYS A 126 2.89 10.22 25.55
CA LYS A 126 2.65 10.11 26.98
C LYS A 126 3.78 10.70 27.84
N GLU A 127 5.04 10.55 27.42
CA GLU A 127 6.18 11.18 28.10
C GLU A 127 6.14 12.71 27.97
N GLU A 128 5.82 13.23 26.79
CA GLU A 128 5.69 14.66 26.53
C GLU A 128 4.52 15.30 27.30
N GLU A 129 3.35 14.65 27.32
CA GLU A 129 2.19 15.09 28.13
C GLU A 129 2.50 15.06 29.65
N GLY A 130 3.24 14.04 30.10
CA GLY A 130 3.67 13.93 31.50
C GLY A 130 4.65 15.03 31.93
N LEU A 131 5.52 15.48 31.01
CA LEU A 131 6.45 16.60 31.23
C LEU A 131 5.73 17.95 31.21
N GLY A 132 4.81 18.16 30.25
CA GLY A 132 4.01 19.37 30.12
C GLY A 132 3.13 19.64 31.35
N ALA A 133 2.48 18.60 31.89
CA ALA A 133 1.69 18.72 33.13
C ALA A 133 2.54 19.07 34.36
N GLN A 134 3.83 18.69 34.38
CA GLN A 134 4.75 18.99 35.47
C GLN A 134 5.33 20.41 35.40
N GLU A 135 5.51 20.96 34.19
CA GLU A 135 5.90 22.36 34.01
C GLU A 135 4.76 23.32 34.33
N ASP A 136 3.53 23.05 33.85
CA ASP A 136 2.36 23.90 34.10
C ASP A 136 2.05 24.03 35.61
N SER A 137 2.23 22.93 36.38
CA SER A 137 2.06 22.93 37.84
C SER A 137 3.16 23.70 38.59
N LYS A 138 4.38 23.83 38.04
CA LYS A 138 5.47 24.61 38.65
C LYS A 138 5.29 26.10 38.36
N ASP A 139 4.82 26.44 37.16
CA ASP A 139 4.51 27.81 36.75
C ASP A 139 3.33 28.42 37.53
N LEU A 140 2.31 27.62 37.87
CA LEU A 140 1.19 28.06 38.71
C LEU A 140 1.61 28.32 40.17
N LEU A 141 2.55 27.55 40.71
CA LEU A 141 3.07 27.76 42.07
C LEU A 141 3.88 29.05 42.15
N ASN A 142 4.74 29.32 41.16
CA ASN A 142 5.61 30.49 41.13
C ASN A 142 4.85 31.82 40.90
N LYS A 143 3.66 31.77 40.29
CA LYS A 143 2.78 32.95 40.10
C LYS A 143 2.01 33.35 41.37
N SER A 144 1.92 32.48 42.37
CA SER A 144 1.17 32.76 43.60
C SER A 144 2.01 33.42 44.70
N ASP A 145 3.33 33.53 44.50
CA ASP A 145 4.30 34.14 45.42
C ASP A 145 4.75 35.55 44.99
N GLY A 146 4.13 36.14 43.96
CA GLY A 146 4.44 37.48 43.40
C GLY A 146 3.45 38.57 43.78
#